data_AF-A0A5Q4SX74-F1
#
_entry.id   AF-A0A5Q4SX74-F1
#
_cell.length_a   1.000
_cell.length_b   1.000
_cell.length_c   1.000
_cell.angle_alpha   90.00
_cell.angle_beta   90.00
_cell.angle_gamma   90.00
#
_symmetry.space_group_name_H-M   'P 1'
#
loop_
_entity.id
_entity.type
_entity.pdbx_description
1 polymer ?
#
loop_
_entity_poly.entity_id
_entity_poly.type
_entity_poly.pdbx_seq_one_letter_code
_entity_poly.pdbx_strand_id
1 'polypeptide(L)'
;MFQAPILTDGATHSAQQFRMLVRDLARGNEGITEGDDLKVTELDTPGGGVQISDGSGIVTGRVNAFQGSYSVANVGVDTVDVAANGGGATRYDMVILRVEDPEYEGTLDPAPGEDYINYFDVIPNVGSTATTIPGGLTGIPLARIAIPAATSVITDGMITDLRKVANPRRERRLYVQTPTSSSTAISGTSSTPTYFSTAAGWTIDVPEWATQAIISFSIGGLRLSSGDYYGNISATFGAALVVEPVIVDDDQGGGVRRPTHIMGDTLTIPDAYRGTSQLLRARGLAAAGNAGSMQIDASSTLIADVEFVEAPR
;
A
#
# COMPACT_ATOMS: atom_id res chain seq x y z
N MET A 1 -3.61 -18.80 -33.18
CA MET A 1 -2.16 -18.57 -32.96
C MET A 1 -1.76 -17.37 -33.79
N PHE A 2 -1.03 -16.40 -33.24
CA PHE A 2 -0.51 -15.28 -34.05
C PHE A 2 0.49 -15.79 -35.08
N GLN A 3 0.52 -15.15 -36.26
CA GLN A 3 1.32 -15.62 -37.40
C GLN A 3 2.83 -15.62 -37.12
N ALA A 4 3.32 -14.64 -36.35
CA ALA A 4 4.71 -14.52 -35.94
C ALA A 4 4.79 -14.09 -34.45
N PRO A 5 5.80 -14.53 -33.68
CA PRO A 5 6.07 -13.97 -32.36
C PRO A 5 6.54 -12.50 -32.48
N ILE A 6 6.50 -11.72 -31.39
CA ILE A 6 6.95 -10.31 -31.41
C ILE A 6 8.43 -10.26 -31.82
N LEU A 7 8.72 -9.71 -33.01
CA LEU A 7 10.07 -9.56 -33.57
C LEU A 7 10.08 -8.48 -34.66
N THR A 8 11.17 -7.71 -34.77
CA THR A 8 11.23 -6.58 -35.72
C THR A 8 11.96 -6.89 -37.04
N ASP A 9 12.29 -8.15 -37.30
CA ASP A 9 12.99 -8.59 -38.53
C ASP A 9 12.01 -8.89 -39.67
N GLY A 10 11.35 -7.84 -40.18
CA GLY A 10 10.43 -7.93 -41.34
C GLY A 10 9.03 -8.48 -41.04
N ALA A 11 8.71 -8.79 -39.79
CA ALA A 11 7.36 -9.20 -39.39
C ALA A 11 6.42 -8.00 -39.19
N THR A 12 5.12 -8.24 -39.40
CA THR A 12 4.03 -7.30 -39.06
C THR A 12 3.25 -7.85 -37.87
N HIS A 13 2.88 -6.99 -36.93
CA HIS A 13 2.15 -7.35 -35.72
C HIS A 13 0.81 -6.62 -35.67
N SER A 14 -0.24 -7.33 -35.26
CA SER A 14 -1.54 -6.72 -35.02
C SER A 14 -1.54 -5.94 -33.70
N ALA A 15 -2.45 -4.97 -33.58
CA ALA A 15 -2.69 -4.27 -32.31
C ALA A 15 -3.00 -5.26 -31.17
N GLN A 16 -3.78 -6.32 -31.47
CA GLN A 16 -4.07 -7.40 -30.53
C GLN A 16 -2.80 -8.07 -29.98
N GLN A 17 -1.79 -8.27 -30.83
CA GLN A 17 -0.54 -8.89 -30.38
C GLN A 17 0.22 -8.00 -29.39
N PHE A 18 0.22 -6.68 -29.60
CA PHE A 18 0.80 -5.74 -28.64
C PHE A 18 0.00 -5.66 -27.34
N ARG A 19 -1.33 -5.68 -27.39
CA ARG A 19 -2.17 -5.74 -26.18
C ARG A 19 -1.94 -7.01 -25.38
N MET A 20 -1.67 -8.12 -26.05
CA MET A 20 -1.26 -9.38 -25.38
C MET A 20 0.13 -9.28 -24.74
N LEU A 21 1.09 -8.61 -25.39
CA LEU A 21 2.40 -8.33 -24.79
C LEU A 21 2.27 -7.49 -23.50
N VAL A 22 1.46 -6.43 -23.53
CA VAL A 22 1.20 -5.58 -22.34
C VAL A 22 0.58 -6.40 -21.23
N ARG A 23 -0.42 -7.24 -21.54
CA ARG A 23 -1.03 -8.15 -20.57
C ARG A 23 0.01 -9.07 -19.92
N ASP A 24 0.90 -9.67 -20.71
CA ASP A 24 1.91 -10.60 -20.20
C ASP A 24 2.94 -9.88 -19.32
N LEU A 25 3.41 -8.71 -19.74
CA LEU A 25 4.31 -7.86 -18.94
C LEU A 25 3.66 -7.42 -17.63
N ALA A 26 2.36 -7.14 -17.66
CA ALA A 26 1.58 -6.79 -16.48
C ALA A 26 1.14 -8.00 -15.66
N ARG A 27 1.52 -9.23 -16.03
CA ARG A 27 1.10 -10.49 -15.39
C ARG A 27 -0.43 -10.65 -15.30
N GLY A 28 -1.15 -10.05 -16.25
CA GLY A 28 -2.61 -10.00 -16.26
C GLY A 28 -3.24 -9.07 -15.22
N ASN A 29 -2.45 -8.25 -14.51
CA ASN A 29 -2.95 -7.26 -13.59
C ASN A 29 -3.36 -5.96 -14.32
N GLU A 30 -4.10 -5.12 -13.61
CA GLU A 30 -4.51 -3.79 -14.03
C GLU A 30 -4.34 -2.81 -12.86
N GLY A 31 -4.33 -1.52 -13.14
CA GLY A 31 -4.15 -0.47 -12.13
C GLY A 31 -3.18 0.61 -12.60
N ILE A 32 -2.79 1.49 -11.70
CA ILE A 32 -1.77 2.51 -11.95
C ILE A 32 -0.37 1.89 -11.96
N THR A 33 0.60 2.52 -12.62
CA THR A 33 1.96 1.96 -12.74
C THR A 33 2.80 2.22 -11.49
N GLU A 34 2.73 3.44 -10.94
CA GLU A 34 3.41 3.84 -9.71
C GLU A 34 2.43 4.44 -8.69
N GLY A 35 2.79 4.50 -7.40
CA GLY A 35 1.87 4.93 -6.34
C GLY A 35 1.25 6.33 -6.48
N ASP A 36 1.93 7.27 -7.16
CA ASP A 36 1.43 8.64 -7.39
C ASP A 36 0.57 8.77 -8.65
N ASP A 37 0.69 7.83 -9.58
CA ASP A 37 0.15 7.97 -10.92
C ASP A 37 -1.37 8.19 -10.90
N LEU A 38 -1.83 9.13 -11.72
CA LEU A 38 -3.26 9.36 -11.98
C LEU A 38 -4.08 9.66 -10.72
N LYS A 39 -3.47 10.31 -9.73
CA LYS A 39 -4.15 10.72 -8.50
C LYS A 39 -5.27 11.70 -8.81
N VAL A 40 -6.44 11.45 -8.21
CA VAL A 40 -7.59 12.37 -8.30
C VAL A 40 -7.59 13.28 -7.08
N THR A 41 -7.62 14.59 -7.29
CA THR A 41 -7.70 15.61 -6.23
C THR A 41 -8.73 16.69 -6.57
N GLU A 42 -9.11 17.50 -5.59
CA GLU A 42 -9.90 18.71 -5.82
C GLU A 42 -9.21 19.68 -6.79
N LEU A 43 -9.99 20.49 -7.49
CA LEU A 43 -9.45 21.55 -8.36
C LEU A 43 -8.74 22.63 -7.53
N ASP A 44 -7.63 23.16 -8.05
CA ASP A 44 -6.90 24.29 -7.44
C ASP A 44 -7.78 25.53 -7.22
N THR A 45 -8.79 25.71 -8.09
CA THR A 45 -9.85 26.70 -7.90
C THR A 45 -11.15 25.96 -7.57
N PRO A 46 -11.81 26.26 -6.43
CA PRO A 46 -13.04 25.59 -6.04
C PRO A 46 -14.09 25.54 -7.15
N GLY A 47 -14.54 24.34 -7.53
CA GLY A 47 -15.45 24.12 -8.64
C GLY A 47 -16.08 22.72 -8.67
N GLY A 48 -16.95 22.50 -9.66
CA GLY A 48 -17.70 21.25 -9.84
C GLY A 48 -16.94 20.19 -10.63
N GLY A 49 -15.67 19.97 -10.31
CA GLY A 49 -14.83 19.00 -11.02
C GLY A 49 -13.70 18.50 -10.13
N VAL A 50 -12.87 17.64 -10.70
CA VAL A 50 -11.65 17.14 -10.08
C VAL A 50 -10.51 17.22 -11.07
N GLN A 51 -9.28 17.28 -10.56
CA GLN A 51 -8.07 17.17 -11.36
C GLN A 51 -7.46 15.77 -11.22
N ILE A 52 -6.83 15.31 -12.28
CA ILE A 52 -6.13 14.03 -12.35
C ILE A 52 -4.67 14.32 -12.67
N SER A 53 -3.76 13.90 -11.78
CA SER A 53 -2.32 14.05 -11.97
C SER A 53 -1.79 13.27 -13.17
N ASP A 54 -0.54 13.55 -13.53
CA ASP A 54 0.19 12.77 -14.52
C ASP A 54 0.45 11.34 -14.03
N GLY A 55 0.90 10.50 -14.95
CA GLY A 55 1.26 9.12 -14.66
C GLY A 55 0.66 8.15 -15.65
N SER A 56 0.69 6.87 -15.32
CA SER A 56 0.30 5.81 -16.24
C SER A 56 -0.47 4.69 -15.56
N GLY A 57 -1.09 3.86 -16.37
CA GLY A 57 -1.80 2.69 -15.90
C GLY A 57 -1.93 1.61 -16.95
N ILE A 58 -2.24 0.41 -16.46
CA ILE A 58 -2.58 -0.76 -17.25
C ILE A 58 -4.09 -1.00 -17.14
N VAL A 59 -4.78 -1.00 -18.28
CA VAL A 59 -6.23 -1.25 -18.36
C VAL A 59 -6.45 -2.62 -18.99
N THR A 60 -7.17 -3.53 -18.32
CA THR A 60 -7.51 -4.82 -18.91
C THR A 60 -8.78 -4.70 -19.76
N GLY A 61 -8.70 -5.17 -21.01
CA GLY A 61 -9.84 -5.28 -21.92
C GLY A 61 -10.90 -6.25 -21.40
N ARG A 62 -12.17 -5.84 -21.42
CA ARG A 62 -13.28 -6.61 -20.83
C ARG A 62 -14.32 -7.09 -21.84
N VAL A 63 -14.32 -6.56 -23.06
CA VAL A 63 -15.31 -6.89 -24.09
C VAL A 63 -15.06 -8.28 -24.67
N ASN A 64 -13.78 -8.66 -24.80
CA ASN A 64 -13.38 -9.97 -25.33
C ASN A 64 -12.23 -10.57 -24.52
N ALA A 65 -12.25 -11.88 -24.32
CA ALA A 65 -11.20 -12.62 -23.59
C ALA A 65 -9.80 -12.48 -24.21
N PHE A 66 -9.71 -12.12 -25.49
CA PHE A 66 -8.48 -11.90 -26.24
C PHE A 66 -8.23 -10.43 -26.60
N GLN A 67 -8.95 -9.49 -25.98
CA GLN A 67 -8.73 -8.05 -26.16
C GLN A 67 -7.32 -7.64 -25.69
N GLY A 68 -6.84 -8.27 -24.62
CA GLY A 68 -5.52 -7.99 -24.02
C GLY A 68 -5.58 -6.84 -23.00
N SER A 69 -4.45 -6.19 -22.76
CA SER A 69 -4.35 -5.03 -21.87
C SER A 69 -3.75 -3.84 -22.60
N TYR A 70 -4.10 -2.64 -22.15
CA TYR A 70 -3.65 -1.36 -22.70
C TYR A 70 -2.69 -0.70 -21.72
N SER A 71 -1.62 -0.12 -22.23
CA SER A 71 -0.80 0.83 -21.48
C SER A 71 -1.32 2.22 -21.80
N VAL A 72 -1.63 3.00 -20.78
CA VAL A 72 -2.19 4.35 -20.92
C VAL A 72 -1.36 5.32 -20.09
N ALA A 73 -1.18 6.54 -20.57
CA ALA A 73 -0.46 7.58 -19.86
C ALA A 73 -1.21 8.92 -19.97
N ASN A 74 -1.21 9.66 -18.88
CA ASN A 74 -1.57 11.06 -18.83
C ASN A 74 -0.29 11.89 -18.68
N VAL A 75 -0.15 12.95 -19.49
CA VAL A 75 1.01 13.83 -19.48
C VAL A 75 0.58 15.20 -18.98
N GLY A 76 0.98 15.53 -17.76
CA GLY A 76 0.51 16.71 -17.05
C GLY A 76 -0.79 16.46 -16.29
N VAL A 77 -1.47 17.53 -15.90
CA VAL A 77 -2.73 17.48 -15.16
C VAL A 77 -3.88 17.61 -16.14
N ASP A 78 -4.90 16.76 -15.97
CA ASP A 78 -6.17 16.85 -16.68
C ASP A 78 -7.31 17.13 -15.70
N THR A 79 -8.46 17.59 -16.18
CA THR A 79 -9.63 17.88 -15.35
C THR A 79 -10.88 17.22 -15.91
N VAL A 80 -11.69 16.63 -15.02
CA VAL A 80 -12.99 16.08 -15.40
C VAL A 80 -14.11 16.76 -14.62
N ASP A 81 -15.17 17.13 -15.33
CA ASP A 81 -16.35 17.74 -14.73
C ASP A 81 -17.17 16.70 -13.96
N VAL A 82 -17.68 17.12 -12.80
CA VAL A 82 -18.54 16.33 -11.93
C VAL A 82 -19.84 17.09 -11.73
N ALA A 83 -20.95 16.54 -12.23
CA ALA A 83 -22.24 17.22 -12.16
C ALA A 83 -22.60 17.63 -10.71
N ALA A 84 -23.22 18.79 -10.51
CA ALA A 84 -23.69 19.16 -9.17
C ALA A 84 -24.74 18.16 -8.65
N ASN A 85 -24.83 18.00 -7.32
CA ASN A 85 -25.89 17.22 -6.68
C ASN A 85 -27.01 18.16 -6.18
N GLY A 86 -28.01 18.40 -7.03
CA GLY A 86 -29.22 19.14 -6.63
C GLY A 86 -30.22 18.35 -5.78
N GLY A 87 -29.92 17.08 -5.45
CA GLY A 87 -30.79 16.20 -4.68
C GLY A 87 -30.70 16.40 -3.16
N GLY A 88 -31.62 15.76 -2.44
CA GLY A 88 -31.69 15.81 -0.97
C GLY A 88 -30.85 14.77 -0.22
N ALA A 89 -30.11 13.91 -0.94
CA ALA A 89 -29.26 12.86 -0.37
C ALA A 89 -27.89 12.86 -1.05
N THR A 90 -26.88 12.29 -0.38
CA THR A 90 -25.54 12.11 -0.96
C THR A 90 -25.60 11.24 -2.21
N ARG A 91 -24.99 11.71 -3.30
CA ARG A 91 -24.75 10.95 -4.53
C ARG A 91 -23.31 10.47 -4.56
N TYR A 92 -23.07 9.26 -5.06
CA TYR A 92 -21.72 8.77 -5.27
C TYR A 92 -21.46 8.61 -6.75
N ASP A 93 -20.35 9.16 -7.22
CA ASP A 93 -19.90 9.03 -8.61
C ASP A 93 -18.51 8.37 -8.62
N MET A 94 -18.12 7.75 -9.74
CA MET A 94 -16.82 7.11 -9.88
C MET A 94 -16.05 7.71 -11.05
N VAL A 95 -14.86 8.20 -10.78
CA VAL A 95 -13.89 8.64 -11.79
C VAL A 95 -13.09 7.42 -12.24
N ILE A 96 -13.02 7.21 -13.54
CA ILE A 96 -12.31 6.09 -14.15
C ILE A 96 -11.35 6.58 -15.24
N LEU A 97 -10.29 5.81 -15.47
CA LEU A 97 -9.57 5.86 -16.75
C LEU A 97 -10.15 4.79 -17.66
N ARG A 98 -10.78 5.21 -18.75
CA ARG A 98 -11.46 4.34 -19.71
C ARG A 98 -10.65 4.15 -20.98
N VAL A 99 -10.77 2.98 -21.60
CA VAL A 99 -10.31 2.72 -22.96
C VAL A 99 -11.49 2.21 -23.78
N GLU A 100 -11.76 2.87 -24.91
CA GLU A 100 -12.81 2.51 -25.86
C GLU A 100 -12.15 2.16 -27.21
N ASP A 101 -11.76 0.89 -27.34
CA ASP A 101 -11.06 0.38 -28.52
C ASP A 101 -12.07 -0.01 -29.61
N PRO A 102 -12.12 0.70 -30.76
CA PRO A 102 -13.11 0.45 -31.82
C PRO A 102 -13.00 -0.94 -32.46
N GLU A 103 -11.91 -1.68 -32.24
CA GLU A 103 -11.82 -3.08 -32.66
C GLU A 103 -12.80 -3.98 -31.86
N TYR A 104 -13.20 -3.55 -30.65
CA TYR A 104 -14.07 -4.33 -29.76
C TYR A 104 -15.33 -3.58 -29.31
N GLU A 105 -15.23 -2.28 -29.03
CA GLU A 105 -16.34 -1.46 -28.53
C GLU A 105 -16.25 -0.01 -29.01
N GLY A 106 -17.40 0.65 -29.06
CA GLY A 106 -17.45 2.08 -29.35
C GLY A 106 -17.33 2.44 -30.82
N THR A 107 -17.17 3.75 -31.06
CA THR A 107 -17.08 4.33 -32.41
C THR A 107 -15.95 5.35 -32.56
N LEU A 108 -15.07 5.47 -31.56
CA LEU A 108 -13.96 6.43 -31.57
C LEU A 108 -12.90 6.03 -32.59
N ASP A 109 -12.31 7.01 -33.27
CA ASP A 109 -11.23 6.80 -34.25
C ASP A 109 -9.85 7.07 -33.63
N PRO A 110 -8.99 6.04 -33.44
CA PRO A 110 -7.64 6.20 -32.91
C PRO A 110 -6.65 6.80 -33.91
N ALA A 111 -7.07 7.16 -35.12
CA ALA A 111 -6.21 7.78 -36.10
C ALA A 111 -5.57 9.09 -35.56
N PRO A 112 -4.31 9.38 -35.90
CA PRO A 112 -3.61 10.54 -35.38
C PRO A 112 -4.38 11.86 -35.64
N GLY A 113 -4.83 12.51 -34.56
CA GLY A 113 -5.53 13.79 -34.62
C GLY A 113 -7.06 13.70 -34.61
N GLU A 114 -7.63 12.50 -34.53
CA GLU A 114 -9.08 12.28 -34.45
C GLU A 114 -9.55 12.20 -32.98
N ASP A 115 -9.69 11.00 -32.41
CA ASP A 115 -10.21 10.80 -31.06
C ASP A 115 -9.17 10.26 -30.07
N TYR A 116 -9.30 10.67 -28.81
CA TYR A 116 -8.66 9.99 -27.69
C TYR A 116 -9.48 8.77 -27.29
N ILE A 117 -9.01 7.59 -27.68
CA ILE A 117 -9.65 6.32 -27.28
C ILE A 117 -9.41 5.97 -25.80
N ASN A 118 -8.50 6.69 -25.13
CA ASN A 118 -8.30 6.65 -23.69
C ASN A 118 -8.64 8.00 -23.07
N TYR A 119 -9.54 8.03 -22.09
CA TYR A 119 -10.03 9.27 -21.50
C TYR A 119 -10.50 9.06 -20.06
N PHE A 120 -10.61 10.15 -19.31
CA PHE A 120 -11.24 10.15 -18.00
C PHE A 120 -12.75 10.27 -18.14
N ASP A 121 -13.48 9.42 -17.41
CA ASP A 121 -14.94 9.38 -17.44
C ASP A 121 -15.49 9.37 -16.02
N VAL A 122 -16.70 9.88 -15.84
CA VAL A 122 -17.41 9.92 -14.56
C VAL A 122 -18.68 9.09 -14.69
N ILE A 123 -18.70 7.96 -13.99
CA ILE A 123 -19.90 7.13 -13.88
C ILE A 123 -20.75 7.65 -12.72
N PRO A 124 -21.94 8.21 -12.98
CA PRO A 124 -22.76 8.77 -11.93
C PRO A 124 -23.54 7.69 -11.17
N ASN A 125 -23.95 8.00 -9.94
CA ASN A 125 -24.85 7.17 -9.14
C ASN A 125 -24.35 5.73 -8.86
N VAL A 126 -23.04 5.58 -8.60
CA VAL A 126 -22.49 4.31 -8.14
C VAL A 126 -22.87 4.02 -6.68
N GLY A 127 -22.63 2.78 -6.22
CA GLY A 127 -22.84 2.43 -4.82
C GLY A 127 -21.84 3.11 -3.88
N SER A 128 -22.25 3.40 -2.65
CA SER A 128 -21.41 4.06 -1.62
C SER A 128 -20.16 3.25 -1.22
N THR A 129 -20.14 1.95 -1.50
CA THR A 129 -19.02 1.04 -1.29
C THR A 129 -18.44 0.48 -2.58
N ALA A 130 -18.84 1.02 -3.74
CA ALA A 130 -18.34 0.53 -5.03
C ALA A 130 -16.84 0.79 -5.15
N THR A 131 -16.09 -0.26 -5.47
CA THR A 131 -14.63 -0.23 -5.71
C THR A 131 -14.28 -0.71 -7.11
N THR A 132 -15.28 -1.13 -7.90
CA THR A 132 -15.12 -1.65 -9.25
C THR A 132 -16.06 -0.91 -10.20
N ILE A 133 -15.66 -0.84 -11.47
CA ILE A 133 -16.42 -0.19 -12.53
C ILE A 133 -17.72 -0.97 -12.77
N PRO A 134 -18.91 -0.34 -12.62
CA PRO A 134 -20.18 -0.97 -12.96
C PRO A 134 -20.29 -1.27 -14.46
N GLY A 135 -21.01 -2.33 -14.83
CA GLY A 135 -21.32 -2.63 -16.24
C GLY A 135 -20.18 -3.25 -17.05
N GLY A 136 -19.00 -3.50 -16.46
CA GLY A 136 -17.91 -4.23 -17.13
C GLY A 136 -17.17 -3.46 -18.21
N LEU A 137 -17.28 -2.12 -18.22
CA LEU A 137 -16.56 -1.25 -19.14
C LEU A 137 -15.04 -1.43 -19.03
N THR A 138 -14.32 -1.35 -20.15
CA THR A 138 -12.86 -1.41 -20.18
C THR A 138 -12.26 -0.16 -19.55
N GLY A 139 -11.85 -0.26 -18.28
CA GLY A 139 -11.20 0.84 -17.57
C GLY A 139 -10.57 0.41 -16.24
N ILE A 140 -9.99 1.36 -15.52
CA ILE A 140 -9.60 1.20 -14.11
C ILE A 140 -10.27 2.27 -13.24
N PRO A 141 -10.78 1.92 -12.04
CA PRO A 141 -11.30 2.90 -11.11
C PRO A 141 -10.15 3.73 -10.54
N LEU A 142 -10.32 5.06 -10.51
CA LEU A 142 -9.35 5.97 -9.92
C LEU A 142 -9.86 6.49 -8.57
N ALA A 143 -11.09 6.99 -8.54
CA ALA A 143 -11.68 7.49 -7.29
C ALA A 143 -13.19 7.34 -7.26
N ARG A 144 -13.75 7.34 -6.05
CA ARG A 144 -15.18 7.52 -5.81
C ARG A 144 -15.41 8.83 -5.08
N ILE A 145 -16.31 9.64 -5.59
CA ILE A 145 -16.63 10.96 -5.05
C ILE A 145 -17.96 10.87 -4.30
N ALA A 146 -17.95 11.17 -3.01
CA ALA A 146 -19.15 11.30 -2.18
C ALA A 146 -19.64 12.75 -2.22
N ILE A 147 -20.65 13.04 -3.05
CA ILE A 147 -21.15 14.39 -3.29
C ILE A 147 -22.36 14.63 -2.38
N PRO A 148 -22.24 15.43 -1.30
CA PRO A 148 -23.35 15.68 -0.38
C PRO A 148 -24.56 16.33 -1.07
N ALA A 149 -25.70 16.35 -0.38
CA ALA A 149 -26.89 17.03 -0.85
C ALA A 149 -26.63 18.53 -1.09
N ALA A 150 -27.17 19.08 -2.17
CA ALA A 150 -27.03 20.48 -2.58
C ALA A 150 -25.58 20.98 -2.76
N THR A 151 -24.66 20.10 -3.19
CA THR A 151 -23.24 20.43 -3.39
C THR A 151 -22.88 20.61 -4.86
N SER A 152 -22.10 21.65 -5.18
CA SER A 152 -21.54 21.93 -6.50
C SER A 152 -20.02 22.13 -6.51
N VAL A 153 -19.36 22.05 -5.36
CA VAL A 153 -17.90 22.15 -5.22
C VAL A 153 -17.41 20.83 -4.66
N ILE A 154 -16.47 20.20 -5.34
CA ILE A 154 -15.83 18.97 -4.88
C ILE A 154 -14.60 19.34 -4.06
N THR A 155 -14.42 18.67 -2.92
CA THR A 155 -13.25 18.83 -2.06
C THR A 155 -12.55 17.50 -1.84
N ASP A 156 -11.27 17.49 -1.46
CA ASP A 156 -10.51 16.26 -1.21
C ASP A 156 -11.18 15.32 -0.18
N GLY A 157 -11.82 15.87 0.85
CA GLY A 157 -12.55 15.07 1.85
C GLY A 157 -13.75 14.28 1.29
N MET A 158 -14.18 14.58 0.06
CA MET A 158 -15.24 13.86 -0.67
C MET A 158 -14.66 12.74 -1.54
N ILE A 159 -13.36 12.75 -1.82
CA ILE A 159 -12.68 11.85 -2.76
C ILE A 159 -12.13 10.64 -2.01
N THR A 160 -12.62 9.46 -2.36
CA THR A 160 -12.06 8.19 -1.91
C THR A 160 -11.17 7.63 -3.02
N ASP A 161 -9.88 7.47 -2.75
CA ASP A 161 -8.95 6.82 -3.67
C ASP A 161 -9.32 5.33 -3.84
N LEU A 162 -9.46 4.90 -5.09
CA LEU A 162 -9.75 3.52 -5.48
C LEU A 162 -8.63 2.89 -6.31
N ARG A 163 -7.55 3.63 -6.56
CA ARG A 163 -6.43 3.15 -7.36
C ARG A 163 -5.84 1.89 -6.72
N LYS A 164 -5.14 1.11 -7.54
CA LYS A 164 -4.29 0.00 -7.12
C LYS A 164 -3.08 -0.01 -8.03
N VAL A 165 -1.89 -0.30 -7.51
CA VAL A 165 -0.70 -0.44 -8.37
C VAL A 165 -0.80 -1.79 -9.10
N ALA A 166 -0.65 -1.78 -10.42
CA ALA A 166 -0.83 -2.96 -11.25
C ALA A 166 0.20 -4.06 -10.91
N ASN A 167 1.46 -3.67 -10.69
CA ASN A 167 2.53 -4.58 -10.30
C ASN A 167 3.34 -3.97 -9.15
N PRO A 168 2.84 -4.05 -7.90
CA PRO A 168 3.50 -3.45 -6.75
C PRO A 168 4.94 -3.92 -6.60
N ARG A 169 5.88 -2.98 -6.43
CA ARG A 169 7.24 -3.31 -6.01
C ARG A 169 7.20 -3.90 -4.60
N ARG A 170 8.01 -4.94 -4.39
CA ARG A 170 8.17 -5.60 -3.09
C ARG A 170 9.64 -5.87 -2.84
N GLU A 171 10.10 -5.53 -1.65
CA GLU A 171 11.47 -5.81 -1.22
C GLU A 171 11.46 -6.35 0.20
N ARG A 172 11.97 -7.57 0.39
CA ARG A 172 12.00 -8.25 1.68
C ARG A 172 13.44 -8.49 2.12
N ARG A 173 13.75 -8.14 3.37
CA ARG A 173 15.07 -8.33 3.99
C ARG A 173 14.91 -8.94 5.37
N LEU A 174 15.81 -9.88 5.69
CA LEU A 174 15.89 -10.52 7.00
C LEU A 174 17.09 -9.96 7.77
N TYR A 175 16.84 -9.53 9.00
CA TYR A 175 17.82 -9.00 9.93
C TYR A 175 17.89 -9.90 11.16
N VAL A 176 19.10 -10.19 11.62
CA VAL A 176 19.34 -11.07 12.78
C VAL A 176 20.34 -10.42 13.73
N GLN A 177 20.10 -10.54 15.03
CA GLN A 177 20.98 -10.05 16.09
C GLN A 177 20.96 -11.00 17.29
N THR A 178 22.14 -11.37 17.77
CA THR A 178 22.32 -12.13 19.02
C THR A 178 23.11 -11.25 19.98
N PRO A 179 22.51 -10.78 21.09
CA PRO A 179 23.22 -9.97 22.09
C PRO A 179 24.40 -10.76 22.68
N THR A 180 25.49 -10.08 23.04
CA THR A 180 26.67 -10.74 23.64
C THR A 180 26.67 -10.68 25.18
N SER A 181 25.76 -9.90 25.76
CA SER A 181 25.60 -9.72 27.20
C SER A 181 24.15 -9.43 27.56
N SER A 182 23.81 -9.59 28.84
CA SER A 182 22.47 -9.32 29.35
C SER A 182 22.11 -7.84 29.24
N SER A 183 20.90 -7.57 28.74
CA SER A 183 20.31 -6.24 28.76
C SER A 183 19.99 -5.81 30.20
N THR A 184 19.78 -4.51 30.39
CA THR A 184 19.11 -4.00 31.59
C THR A 184 17.75 -4.69 31.73
N ALA A 185 17.40 -5.08 32.95
CA ALA A 185 16.12 -5.71 33.26
C ALA A 185 14.97 -4.74 33.05
N ILE A 186 13.94 -5.18 32.32
CA ILE A 186 12.65 -4.53 32.25
C ILE A 186 11.77 -5.23 33.29
N SER A 187 11.38 -4.53 34.35
CA SER A 187 10.66 -5.09 35.51
C SER A 187 9.55 -4.14 35.95
N GLY A 188 8.79 -4.47 36.99
CA GLY A 188 7.66 -3.65 37.47
C GLY A 188 7.99 -2.22 37.92
N THR A 189 9.27 -1.81 37.88
CA THR A 189 9.72 -0.42 38.04
C THR A 189 9.79 0.36 36.71
N SER A 190 9.72 -0.32 35.57
CA SER A 190 9.69 0.26 34.23
C SER A 190 8.28 0.72 33.87
N SER A 191 7.92 1.95 34.24
CA SER A 191 6.60 2.53 33.93
C SER A 191 6.45 3.01 32.48
N THR A 192 7.51 2.95 31.68
CA THR A 192 7.51 3.35 30.26
C THR A 192 8.17 2.30 29.38
N PRO A 193 7.75 2.20 28.09
CA PRO A 193 8.39 1.29 27.15
C PRO A 193 9.89 1.55 27.05
N THR A 194 10.69 0.52 27.32
CA THR A 194 12.14 0.61 27.43
C THR A 194 12.80 -0.33 26.42
N TYR A 195 13.83 0.16 25.72
CA TYR A 195 14.59 -0.66 24.79
C TYR A 195 15.50 -1.65 25.50
N PHE A 196 15.69 -2.81 24.91
CA PHE A 196 16.73 -3.73 25.37
C PHE A 196 18.12 -3.12 25.12
N SER A 197 18.86 -2.86 26.20
CA SER A 197 20.11 -2.07 26.13
C SER A 197 21.22 -2.73 25.32
N THR A 198 21.19 -4.05 25.13
CA THR A 198 22.19 -4.82 24.37
C THR A 198 21.72 -5.20 22.96
N ALA A 199 20.48 -4.84 22.57
CA ALA A 199 20.01 -4.89 21.20
C ALA A 199 19.85 -3.47 20.66
N ALA A 200 20.87 -3.00 19.93
CA ALA A 200 20.85 -1.70 19.28
C ALA A 200 19.76 -1.56 18.20
N GLY A 201 19.28 -2.69 17.64
CA GLY A 201 18.37 -2.69 16.50
C GLY A 201 19.12 -2.64 15.17
N TRP A 202 18.39 -2.35 14.09
CA TRP A 202 18.95 -2.26 12.73
C TRP A 202 18.55 -0.96 12.07
N THR A 203 19.50 -0.31 11.42
CA THR A 203 19.24 0.80 10.51
C THR A 203 18.84 0.20 9.17
N ILE A 204 17.62 0.51 8.73
CA ILE A 204 16.99 -0.07 7.53
C ILE A 204 16.73 1.05 6.53
N ASP A 205 17.24 0.89 5.31
CA ASP A 205 16.94 1.81 4.22
C ASP A 205 15.53 1.58 3.73
N VAL A 206 14.71 2.64 3.75
CA VAL A 206 13.35 2.63 3.23
C VAL A 206 13.40 3.05 1.76
N PRO A 207 12.96 2.19 0.81
CA PRO A 207 12.92 2.56 -0.60
C PRO A 207 12.04 3.80 -0.83
N GLU A 208 12.41 4.63 -1.80
CA GLU A 208 11.66 5.86 -2.13
C GLU A 208 10.20 5.57 -2.53
N TRP A 209 9.96 4.41 -3.16
CA TRP A 209 8.64 3.98 -3.62
C TRP A 209 7.78 3.33 -2.52
N ALA A 210 8.33 3.03 -1.34
CA ALA A 210 7.63 2.23 -0.33
C ALA A 210 6.57 3.06 0.41
N THR A 211 5.31 2.62 0.35
CA THR A 211 4.21 3.24 1.11
C THR A 211 3.76 2.38 2.29
N GLN A 212 4.15 1.11 2.34
CA GLN A 212 3.90 0.20 3.44
C GLN A 212 5.16 -0.58 3.84
N ALA A 213 5.28 -0.92 5.13
CA ALA A 213 6.23 -1.90 5.64
C ALA A 213 5.50 -2.96 6.47
N ILE A 214 5.60 -4.21 6.05
CA ILE A 214 5.17 -5.38 6.81
C ILE A 214 6.36 -5.83 7.63
N ILE A 215 6.24 -5.78 8.95
CA ILE A 215 7.30 -6.14 9.89
C ILE A 215 6.86 -7.36 10.68
N SER A 216 7.66 -8.43 10.66
CA SER A 216 7.56 -9.55 11.58
C SER A 216 8.82 -9.63 12.42
N PHE A 217 8.68 -9.56 13.74
CA PHE A 217 9.78 -9.52 14.67
C PHE A 217 9.65 -10.69 15.65
N SER A 218 10.68 -11.53 15.72
CA SER A 218 10.75 -12.66 16.64
C SER A 218 11.89 -12.48 17.63
N ILE A 219 11.63 -12.77 18.90
CA ILE A 219 12.63 -12.87 19.96
C ILE A 219 12.66 -14.32 20.44
N GLY A 220 13.63 -15.09 19.98
CA GLY A 220 13.93 -16.42 20.49
C GLY A 220 14.69 -16.31 21.81
N GLY A 221 14.30 -17.11 22.80
CA GLY A 221 15.00 -17.19 24.08
C GLY A 221 14.91 -15.92 24.94
N LEU A 222 13.76 -15.23 24.93
CA LEU A 222 13.48 -14.07 25.79
C LEU A 222 13.61 -14.49 27.25
N ARG A 223 14.50 -13.86 28.02
CA ARG A 223 14.77 -14.27 29.40
C ARG A 223 13.74 -13.66 30.35
N LEU A 224 12.91 -14.50 30.95
CA LEU A 224 12.03 -14.15 32.06
C LEU A 224 12.60 -14.73 33.36
N SER A 225 12.67 -13.94 34.43
CA SER A 225 13.20 -14.38 35.74
C SER A 225 12.62 -13.60 36.91
N SER A 226 13.09 -13.88 38.12
CA SER A 226 12.87 -13.08 39.35
C SER A 226 11.47 -13.18 39.96
N GLY A 227 10.47 -13.62 39.20
CA GLY A 227 9.09 -13.84 39.63
C GLY A 227 8.17 -13.98 38.42
N ASP A 228 6.86 -14.04 38.67
CA ASP A 228 5.84 -13.98 37.62
C ASP A 228 5.98 -12.69 36.81
N TYR A 229 5.73 -12.73 35.51
CA TYR A 229 5.84 -11.60 34.61
C TYR A 229 4.52 -11.36 33.86
N TYR A 230 4.20 -10.08 33.66
CA TYR A 230 3.02 -9.56 32.99
C TYR A 230 3.40 -8.20 32.41
N GLY A 231 3.26 -8.05 31.11
CA GLY A 231 3.71 -6.87 30.38
C GLY A 231 3.48 -7.02 28.89
N ASN A 232 4.23 -6.29 28.09
CA ASN A 232 4.22 -6.44 26.64
C ASN A 232 5.60 -6.23 26.03
N ILE A 233 5.74 -6.72 24.80
CA ILE A 233 6.82 -6.41 23.89
C ILE A 233 6.27 -5.71 22.66
N SER A 234 7.03 -4.78 22.10
CA SER A 234 6.72 -4.10 20.84
C SER A 234 8.02 -3.74 20.12
N ALA A 235 7.92 -3.17 18.93
CA ALA A 235 9.05 -2.57 18.23
C ALA A 235 8.71 -1.15 17.78
N THR A 236 9.73 -0.32 17.60
CA THR A 236 9.61 0.98 16.94
C THR A 236 10.30 0.94 15.59
N PHE A 237 9.72 1.61 14.59
CA PHE A 237 10.34 1.85 13.30
C PHE A 237 10.44 3.35 13.02
N GLY A 238 11.67 3.86 13.01
CA GLY A 238 11.93 5.30 12.99
C GLY A 238 11.46 6.01 14.27
N ALA A 239 11.18 7.30 14.16
CA ALA A 239 10.79 8.15 15.29
C ALA A 239 9.34 7.96 15.80
N ALA A 240 8.40 7.57 14.92
CA ALA A 240 6.97 7.64 15.20
C ALA A 240 6.21 6.32 15.03
N LEU A 241 6.69 5.36 14.23
CA LEU A 241 5.94 4.14 13.96
C LEU A 241 6.21 3.09 15.04
N VAL A 242 5.16 2.38 15.42
CA VAL A 242 5.18 1.37 16.47
C VAL A 242 4.52 0.12 15.91
N VAL A 243 5.20 -1.02 16.04
CA VAL A 243 4.60 -2.35 15.84
C VAL A 243 3.71 -2.63 17.04
N GLU A 244 2.46 -3.04 16.80
CA GLU A 244 1.46 -3.30 17.84
C GLU A 244 2.04 -4.18 18.99
N PRO A 245 1.81 -3.81 20.26
CA PRO A 245 2.34 -4.57 21.39
C PRO A 245 1.69 -5.95 21.55
N VAL A 246 2.51 -6.95 21.85
CA VAL A 246 2.06 -8.31 22.20
C VAL A 246 2.28 -8.54 23.70
N ILE A 247 1.24 -9.06 24.36
CA ILE A 247 1.28 -9.36 25.80
C ILE A 247 2.27 -10.48 26.07
N VAL A 248 3.05 -10.31 27.13
CA VAL A 248 3.88 -11.34 27.75
C VAL A 248 3.29 -11.61 29.12
N ASP A 249 2.78 -12.81 29.33
CA ASP A 249 2.17 -13.28 30.57
C ASP A 249 2.80 -14.62 30.95
N ASP A 250 3.44 -14.68 32.10
CA ASP A 250 4.17 -15.86 32.59
C ASP A 250 4.03 -15.95 34.12
N ASP A 251 3.30 -16.96 34.58
CA ASP A 251 2.96 -17.22 35.98
C ASP A 251 3.79 -18.37 36.59
N GLN A 252 5.02 -18.58 36.08
CA GLN A 252 5.86 -19.74 36.45
C GLN A 252 6.91 -19.45 37.54
N GLY A 253 6.80 -18.34 38.28
CA GLY A 253 7.62 -18.04 39.44
C GLY A 253 9.04 -17.51 39.15
N GLY A 254 9.99 -17.79 40.05
CA GLY A 254 11.32 -17.16 40.03
C GLY A 254 12.36 -17.76 39.07
N GLY A 255 12.06 -18.91 38.47
CA GLY A 255 12.98 -19.64 37.59
C GLY A 255 13.32 -18.87 36.32
N VAL A 256 14.48 -19.18 35.72
CA VAL A 256 14.82 -18.64 34.39
C VAL A 256 14.03 -19.40 33.34
N ARG A 257 13.23 -18.67 32.57
CA ARG A 257 12.42 -19.19 31.47
C ARG A 257 12.81 -18.48 30.18
N ARG A 258 12.71 -19.19 29.05
CA ARG A 258 13.16 -18.72 27.74
C ARG A 258 12.14 -18.96 26.62
N PRO A 259 10.91 -18.41 26.74
CA PRO A 259 9.92 -18.48 25.68
C PRO A 259 10.38 -17.73 24.41
N THR A 260 9.86 -18.17 23.28
CA THR A 260 9.93 -17.41 22.02
C THR A 260 8.70 -16.51 21.93
N HIS A 261 8.92 -15.26 21.54
CA HIS A 261 7.84 -14.30 21.30
C HIS A 261 7.90 -13.76 19.89
N ILE A 262 6.73 -13.46 19.33
CA ILE A 262 6.57 -12.95 17.97
C ILE A 262 5.63 -11.75 18.05
N MET A 263 5.98 -10.67 17.35
CA MET A 263 5.16 -9.48 17.15
C MET A 263 5.27 -9.06 15.69
N GLY A 264 4.23 -8.44 15.14
CA GLY A 264 4.27 -7.99 13.76
C GLY A 264 3.10 -7.08 13.42
N ASP A 265 3.29 -6.27 12.38
CA ASP A 265 2.34 -5.25 11.96
C ASP A 265 2.56 -4.84 10.51
N THR A 266 1.54 -4.23 9.90
CA THR A 266 1.62 -3.55 8.61
C THR A 266 1.55 -2.05 8.84
N LEU A 267 2.69 -1.38 8.69
CA LEU A 267 2.84 0.05 8.96
C LEU A 267 2.70 0.86 7.68
N THR A 268 1.87 1.91 7.69
CA THR A 268 1.90 2.94 6.65
C THR A 268 3.17 3.77 6.79
N ILE A 269 3.94 3.89 5.72
CA ILE A 269 5.19 4.64 5.69
C ILE A 269 4.92 6.11 5.37
N PRO A 270 5.24 7.03 6.29
CA PRO A 270 5.16 8.47 6.04
C PRO A 270 6.13 8.89 4.93
N ASP A 271 5.78 9.92 4.16
CA ASP A 271 6.63 10.44 3.09
C ASP A 271 8.04 10.80 3.58
N ALA A 272 8.14 11.37 4.79
CA ALA A 272 9.41 11.75 5.42
C ALA A 272 10.37 10.59 5.69
N TYR A 273 9.91 9.34 5.63
CA TYR A 273 10.75 8.15 5.81
C TYR A 273 11.29 7.62 4.49
N ARG A 274 10.63 7.88 3.37
CA ARG A 274 10.99 7.29 2.07
C ARG A 274 12.34 7.82 1.58
N GLY A 275 13.17 6.93 1.03
CA GLY A 275 14.53 7.28 0.61
C GLY A 275 15.50 7.58 1.76
N THR A 276 15.10 7.32 3.02
CA THR A 276 15.93 7.54 4.21
C THR A 276 16.16 6.24 4.97
N SER A 277 17.10 6.24 5.92
CA SER A 277 17.32 5.10 6.80
C SER A 277 16.60 5.27 8.14
N GLN A 278 15.84 4.25 8.55
CA GLN A 278 15.05 4.25 9.77
C GLN A 278 15.51 3.16 10.73
N LEU A 279 15.52 3.45 12.03
CA LEU A 279 15.92 2.49 13.05
C LEU A 279 14.75 1.59 13.44
N LEU A 280 14.91 0.27 13.28
CA LEU A 280 14.02 -0.75 13.81
C LEU A 280 14.58 -1.30 15.13
N ARG A 281 13.81 -1.21 16.22
CA ARG A 281 14.30 -1.66 17.55
C ARG A 281 13.19 -2.23 18.43
N ALA A 282 13.46 -3.35 19.08
CA ALA A 282 12.56 -3.97 20.07
C ALA A 282 12.61 -3.24 21.42
N ARG A 283 11.44 -3.14 22.05
CA ARG A 283 11.24 -2.58 23.39
C ARG A 283 10.26 -3.44 24.17
N GLY A 284 10.27 -3.27 25.48
CA GLY A 284 9.34 -3.93 26.39
C GLY A 284 8.78 -2.99 27.43
N LEU A 285 7.67 -3.39 28.02
CA LEU A 285 7.06 -2.75 29.18
C LEU A 285 6.62 -3.85 30.14
N ALA A 286 6.88 -3.66 31.43
CA ALA A 286 6.32 -4.51 32.48
C ALA A 286 5.18 -3.75 33.16
N ALA A 287 4.16 -4.46 33.62
CA ALA A 287 3.12 -3.85 34.45
C ALA A 287 3.70 -3.35 35.78
N ALA A 288 3.15 -2.25 36.30
CA ALA A 288 3.62 -1.68 37.56
C ALA A 288 3.44 -2.69 38.72
N GLY A 289 4.45 -2.77 39.60
CA GLY A 289 4.42 -3.67 40.77
C GLY A 289 4.73 -5.13 40.46
N ASN A 290 5.09 -5.44 39.22
CA ASN A 290 5.46 -6.78 38.80
C ASN A 290 6.79 -7.27 39.42
N ALA A 291 6.78 -8.49 39.97
CA ALA A 291 7.93 -9.11 40.61
C ALA A 291 8.95 -9.71 39.62
N GLY A 292 8.48 -10.09 38.43
CA GLY A 292 9.30 -10.64 37.37
C GLY A 292 10.09 -9.58 36.61
N SER A 293 11.06 -10.06 35.84
CA SER A 293 11.86 -9.23 34.94
C SER A 293 12.07 -9.90 33.59
N MET A 294 12.08 -9.09 32.54
CA MET A 294 12.33 -9.46 31.17
C MET A 294 13.66 -8.88 30.67
N GLN A 295 14.47 -9.71 30.01
CA GLN A 295 15.77 -9.35 29.45
C GLN A 295 16.03 -10.12 28.14
N ILE A 296 17.03 -9.66 27.40
CA ILE A 296 17.70 -10.45 26.37
C ILE A 296 19.17 -10.61 26.74
N ASP A 297 19.81 -11.70 26.33
CA ASP A 297 21.22 -11.96 26.61
C ASP A 297 21.87 -12.86 25.55
N ALA A 298 23.03 -13.44 25.87
CA ALA A 298 23.77 -14.33 24.97
C ALA A 298 23.06 -15.63 24.58
N SER A 299 21.91 -15.95 25.17
CA SER A 299 21.06 -17.06 24.72
C SER A 299 19.73 -16.58 24.13
N SER A 300 19.67 -15.31 23.71
CA SER A 300 18.54 -14.75 22.95
C SER A 300 18.94 -14.47 21.50
N THR A 301 17.99 -14.61 20.57
CA THR A 301 18.16 -14.22 19.16
C THR A 301 16.98 -13.36 18.73
N LEU A 302 17.27 -12.19 18.19
CA LEU A 302 16.28 -11.29 17.63
C LEU A 302 16.32 -11.40 16.11
N ILE A 303 15.15 -11.54 15.49
CA ILE A 303 14.98 -11.65 14.05
C ILE A 303 13.94 -10.62 13.65
N ALA A 304 14.26 -9.75 12.69
CA ALA A 304 13.29 -8.88 12.04
C ALA A 304 13.23 -9.21 10.55
N ASP A 305 12.05 -9.55 10.09
CA ASP A 305 11.71 -9.74 8.69
C ASP A 305 10.90 -8.53 8.24
N VAL A 306 11.46 -7.75 7.32
CA VAL A 306 10.88 -6.48 6.89
C VAL A 306 10.64 -6.56 5.39
N GLU A 307 9.39 -6.36 5.01
CA GLU A 307 8.96 -6.29 3.63
C GLU A 307 8.34 -4.93 3.32
N PHE A 308 8.95 -4.21 2.38
CA PHE A 308 8.38 -2.98 1.83
C PHE A 308 7.46 -3.30 0.66
N VAL A 309 6.33 -2.58 0.58
CA VAL A 309 5.32 -2.76 -0.47
C VAL A 309 4.91 -1.40 -1.03
N GLU A 310 4.80 -1.33 -2.35
CA GLU A 310 4.23 -0.17 -3.06
C GLU A 310 2.70 -0.23 -3.07
N ALA A 311 2.05 0.89 -2.77
CA ALA A 311 0.61 1.06 -2.84
C ALA A 311 0.30 2.53 -3.21
N PRO A 312 -0.92 2.82 -3.69
CA PRO A 312 -1.33 4.19 -4.02
C PRO A 312 -1.19 5.16 -2.83
N ARG A 313 -0.93 6.44 -3.12
CA ARG A 313 -0.73 7.49 -2.10
C ARG A 313 -1.41 8.81 -2.41
#